data_AF-A0A654ZV93-F1
#
_entry.id   AF-A0A654ZV93-F1
#
_cell.length_a   1.000
_cell.length_b   1.000
_cell.length_c   1.000
_cell.angle_alpha   90.00
_cell.angle_beta   90.00
_cell.angle_gamma   90.00
#
_symmetry.space_group_name_H-M   'P 1'
#
loop_
_entity.id
_entity.type
_entity.pdbx_description
1 polymer ?
#
loop_
_entity_poly.entity_id
_entity_poly.type
_entity_poly.pdbx_seq_one_letter_code
_entity_poly.pdbx_strand_id
1 'polypeptide(L)'
;MVDGSSVLIQMMWAMRATGMWTDTRGANMLDGGAPYYDTYECADGRYVAVGAIEPQFYAAMLAGLGLDAAELPPQNDRARWPELRALLTEAFASHDRDHWGAVFANSDACVTPVLAFGEVHNEPHIIERNTFYEANGGWQPMPAPRFSRTASSQPRPPAATIDIEAVLTDWDG
;
A
#
# COMPACT_ATOMS: atom_id res chain seq x y z
N MET A 1 7.51 11.82 18.51
CA MET A 1 6.34 10.94 18.63
C MET A 1 6.80 9.65 19.27
N VAL A 2 6.34 9.33 20.49
CA VAL A 2 6.69 8.07 21.16
C VAL A 2 5.43 7.20 21.29
N ASP A 3 4.41 7.72 21.95
CA ASP A 3 3.15 6.98 22.17
C ASP A 3 2.42 6.70 20.85
N GLY A 4 2.38 7.68 19.96
CA GLY A 4 1.73 7.53 18.64
C GLY A 4 2.32 6.42 17.80
N SER A 5 3.65 6.30 17.73
CA SER A 5 4.31 5.19 17.03
C SER A 5 4.04 3.84 17.70
N SER A 6 3.97 3.80 19.04
CA SER A 6 3.67 2.57 19.77
C SER A 6 2.25 2.06 19.50
N VAL A 7 1.27 2.96 19.34
CA VAL A 7 -0.11 2.62 18.97
C VAL A 7 -0.18 2.13 17.52
N LEU A 8 0.51 2.80 16.58
CA LEU A 8 0.51 2.41 15.17
C LEU A 8 1.07 0.99 14.95
N ILE A 9 2.00 0.53 15.80
CA ILE A 9 2.62 -0.80 15.72
C ILE A 9 2.03 -1.82 16.72
N GLN A 10 0.85 -1.54 17.31
CA GLN A 10 0.23 -2.40 18.32
C GLN A 10 0.03 -3.84 17.85
N MET A 11 -0.28 -4.06 16.57
CA MET A 11 -0.42 -5.41 16.02
C MET A 11 0.89 -6.22 16.11
N MET A 12 2.03 -5.62 15.78
CA MET A 12 3.32 -6.33 15.87
C MET A 12 3.71 -6.58 17.32
N TRP A 13 3.35 -5.70 18.26
CA TRP A 13 3.50 -5.98 19.69
C TRP A 13 2.73 -7.23 20.12
N ALA A 14 1.47 -7.37 19.66
CA ALA A 14 0.66 -8.55 19.93
C ALA A 14 1.25 -9.82 19.28
N MET A 15 1.65 -9.75 18.01
CA MET A 15 2.29 -10.87 17.30
C MET A 15 3.61 -11.29 17.94
N ARG A 16 4.40 -10.33 18.44
CA ARG A 16 5.65 -10.61 19.15
C ARG A 16 5.38 -11.33 20.47
N ALA A 17 4.35 -10.92 21.20
CA ALA A 17 3.95 -11.57 22.46
C ALA A 17 3.51 -13.03 22.26
N THR A 18 2.97 -13.39 21.09
CA THR A 18 2.57 -14.77 20.73
C THR A 18 3.64 -15.54 19.95
N GLY A 19 4.82 -14.96 19.72
CA GLY A 19 5.91 -15.59 18.97
C GLY A 19 5.73 -15.62 17.45
N MET A 20 4.71 -14.94 16.91
CA MET A 20 4.46 -14.82 15.47
C MET A 20 5.35 -13.75 14.80
N TRP A 21 5.98 -12.89 15.58
CA TRP A 21 6.92 -11.88 15.10
C TRP A 21 8.29 -12.05 15.75
N THR A 22 9.36 -11.95 14.95
CA THR A 22 10.75 -11.99 15.40
C THR A 22 11.47 -10.68 15.08
N ASP A 23 12.58 -10.45 15.77
CA ASP A 23 13.40 -9.25 15.58
C ASP A 23 14.30 -9.34 14.31
N THR A 24 14.23 -10.46 13.57
CA THR A 24 14.99 -10.65 12.31
C THR A 24 14.27 -9.96 11.15
N ARG A 25 14.94 -9.00 10.52
CA ARG A 25 14.41 -8.26 9.35
C ARG A 25 14.09 -9.20 8.18
N GLY A 26 12.90 -9.06 7.62
CA GLY A 26 12.49 -9.79 6.41
C GLY A 26 12.26 -11.27 6.68
N ALA A 27 11.97 -11.65 7.92
CA ALA A 27 11.66 -13.02 8.31
C ALA A 27 10.19 -13.20 8.69
N ASN A 28 9.42 -12.13 8.75
CA ASN A 28 8.03 -12.12 9.19
C ASN A 28 7.08 -12.06 7.98
N MET A 29 5.81 -12.36 8.21
CA MET A 29 4.81 -12.35 7.14
C MET A 29 4.61 -10.95 6.54
N LEU A 30 4.70 -9.89 7.37
CA LEU A 30 4.35 -8.52 6.97
C LEU A 30 5.55 -7.58 6.84
N ASP A 31 6.77 -8.12 6.73
CA ASP A 31 8.01 -7.34 6.56
C ASP A 31 8.82 -7.76 5.31
N GLY A 32 8.16 -8.39 4.34
CA GLY A 32 8.77 -8.93 3.12
C GLY A 32 9.30 -10.36 3.25
N GLY A 33 9.16 -11.01 4.41
CA GLY A 33 9.62 -12.39 4.58
C GLY A 33 8.80 -13.43 3.82
N ALA A 34 7.48 -13.25 3.76
CA ALA A 34 6.58 -14.12 3.02
C ALA A 34 6.58 -13.79 1.51
N PRO A 35 6.77 -14.77 0.60
CA PRO A 35 6.77 -14.51 -0.85
C PRO A 35 5.43 -13.96 -1.37
N TYR A 36 4.32 -14.26 -0.71
CA TYR A 36 2.99 -13.76 -1.07
C TYR A 36 2.65 -12.41 -0.40
N TYR A 37 3.62 -11.76 0.25
CA TYR A 37 3.49 -10.41 0.82
C TYR A 37 4.80 -9.64 0.64
N ASP A 38 5.04 -9.17 -0.60
CA ASP A 38 6.27 -8.46 -0.98
C ASP A 38 6.06 -7.65 -2.28
N THR A 39 7.12 -7.00 -2.76
CA THR A 39 7.18 -6.37 -4.07
C THR A 39 8.04 -7.17 -5.04
N TYR A 40 7.61 -7.24 -6.30
CA TYR A 40 8.31 -7.96 -7.37
C TYR A 40 8.61 -7.03 -8.55
N GLU A 41 9.84 -7.13 -9.06
CA GLU A 41 10.28 -6.43 -10.27
C GLU A 41 9.67 -7.08 -11.51
N CYS A 42 9.20 -6.26 -12.43
CA CYS A 42 8.59 -6.63 -13.71
C CYS A 42 9.63 -6.51 -14.83
N ALA A 43 9.28 -6.94 -16.06
CA ALA A 43 10.20 -6.94 -17.20
C ALA A 43 10.76 -5.55 -17.56
N ASP A 44 10.02 -4.48 -17.24
CA ASP A 44 10.38 -3.09 -17.49
C ASP A 44 11.16 -2.44 -16.32
N GLY A 45 11.56 -3.21 -15.32
CA GLY A 45 12.23 -2.71 -14.11
C GLY A 45 11.33 -1.92 -13.16
N ARG A 46 10.02 -1.84 -13.45
CA ARG A 46 9.02 -1.30 -12.52
C ARG A 46 8.51 -2.43 -11.61
N TYR A 47 7.71 -2.11 -10.60
CA TYR A 47 7.34 -3.07 -9.56
C TYR A 47 5.83 -3.23 -9.42
N VAL A 48 5.41 -4.43 -9.01
CA VAL A 48 4.08 -4.70 -8.43
C VAL A 48 4.21 -4.99 -6.94
N ALA A 49 3.19 -4.63 -6.17
CA ALA A 49 3.04 -5.00 -4.77
C ALA A 49 2.05 -6.16 -4.66
N VAL A 50 2.41 -7.17 -3.88
CA VAL A 50 1.63 -8.37 -3.62
C VAL A 50 1.29 -8.43 -2.15
N GLY A 51 0.02 -8.69 -1.83
CA GLY A 51 -0.49 -8.85 -0.47
C GLY A 51 -1.46 -10.02 -0.32
N ALA A 52 -1.23 -11.11 -1.04
CA ALA A 52 -2.13 -12.26 -1.16
C ALA A 52 -1.98 -13.24 0.03
N ILE A 53 -2.32 -12.80 1.24
CA ILE A 53 -2.17 -13.57 2.48
C ILE A 53 -3.22 -14.69 2.56
N GLU A 54 -4.48 -14.36 2.26
CA GLU A 54 -5.58 -15.31 2.36
C GLU A 54 -5.52 -16.33 1.21
N PRO A 55 -5.82 -17.62 1.47
CA PRO A 55 -5.66 -18.69 0.48
C PRO A 55 -6.40 -18.45 -0.85
N GLN A 56 -7.59 -17.83 -0.80
CA GLN A 56 -8.38 -17.54 -1.99
C GLN A 56 -7.76 -16.41 -2.84
N PHE A 57 -7.13 -15.43 -2.21
CA PHE A 57 -6.44 -14.34 -2.90
C PHE A 57 -5.11 -14.84 -3.49
N TYR A 58 -4.40 -15.70 -2.75
CA TYR A 58 -3.24 -16.41 -3.24
C TYR A 58 -3.56 -17.26 -4.48
N ALA A 59 -4.66 -18.02 -4.44
CA ALA A 59 -5.12 -18.79 -5.60
C ALA A 59 -5.46 -17.90 -6.80
N ALA A 60 -6.10 -16.75 -6.58
CA ALA A 60 -6.40 -15.78 -7.64
C ALA A 60 -5.11 -15.18 -8.25
N MET A 61 -4.10 -14.89 -7.42
CA MET A 61 -2.78 -14.46 -7.89
C MET A 61 -2.13 -15.53 -8.77
N LEU A 62 -2.07 -16.78 -8.31
CA LEU A 62 -1.48 -17.88 -9.08
C LEU A 62 -2.20 -18.09 -10.42
N ALA A 63 -3.54 -18.01 -10.42
CA ALA A 63 -4.32 -18.09 -11.63
C ALA A 63 -3.98 -16.95 -12.63
N GLY A 64 -3.82 -15.72 -12.15
CA GLY A 64 -3.41 -14.60 -13.00
C GLY A 64 -1.97 -14.70 -13.50
N LEU A 65 -1.08 -15.33 -12.74
CA LEU A 65 0.30 -15.64 -13.15
C LEU A 65 0.40 -16.87 -14.07
N GLY A 66 -0.68 -17.64 -14.22
CA GLY A 66 -0.67 -18.90 -14.96
C GLY A 66 0.12 -20.03 -14.27
N LEU A 67 0.27 -19.98 -12.95
CA LEU A 67 0.97 -20.98 -12.15
C LEU A 67 0.01 -22.01 -11.56
N ASP A 68 0.36 -23.30 -11.64
CA ASP A 68 -0.38 -24.36 -10.97
C ASP A 68 0.08 -24.52 -9.52
N ALA A 69 -0.85 -24.35 -8.57
CA ALA A 69 -0.59 -24.52 -7.15
C ALA A 69 -0.07 -25.93 -6.79
N ALA A 70 -0.39 -26.96 -7.58
CA ALA A 70 0.10 -28.32 -7.37
C ALA A 70 1.61 -28.48 -7.65
N GLU A 71 2.19 -27.58 -8.45
CA GLU A 71 3.62 -27.59 -8.80
C GLU A 71 4.47 -26.70 -7.89
N LEU A 72 3.82 -25.93 -7.00
CA LEU A 72 4.48 -24.97 -6.12
C LEU A 72 4.67 -25.51 -4.69
N PRO A 73 5.65 -24.98 -3.94
CA PRO A 73 5.66 -25.14 -2.49
C PRO A 73 4.35 -24.66 -1.85
N PRO A 74 3.88 -25.31 -0.78
CA PRO A 74 2.72 -24.82 -0.04
C PRO A 74 2.93 -23.39 0.45
N GLN A 75 1.89 -22.55 0.34
CA GLN A 75 1.95 -21.11 0.66
C GLN A 75 2.67 -20.84 1.99
N ASN A 76 2.33 -21.56 3.06
CA ASN A 76 2.87 -21.33 4.41
C ASN A 76 4.06 -22.24 4.79
N ASP A 77 4.66 -22.95 3.83
CA ASP A 77 5.90 -23.70 4.05
C ASP A 77 7.11 -22.78 4.05
N ARG A 78 7.44 -22.26 5.24
CA ARG A 78 8.55 -21.32 5.45
C ARG A 78 9.90 -21.86 5.01
N ALA A 79 10.12 -23.17 5.07
CA ALA A 79 11.39 -23.77 4.67
C ALA A 79 11.59 -23.70 3.14
N ARG A 80 10.49 -23.67 2.38
CA ARG A 80 10.48 -23.59 0.92
C ARG A 80 10.08 -22.23 0.37
N TRP A 81 9.91 -21.22 1.22
CA TRP A 81 9.71 -19.83 0.77
C TRP A 81 10.80 -19.30 -0.17
N PRO A 82 12.10 -19.65 -0.03
CA PRO A 82 13.10 -19.25 -1.01
C PRO A 82 12.80 -19.76 -2.42
N GLU A 83 12.31 -21.00 -2.54
CA GLU A 83 11.92 -21.61 -3.81
C GLU A 83 10.66 -20.94 -4.38
N LEU A 84 9.62 -20.78 -3.55
CA LEU A 84 8.38 -20.11 -3.98
C LEU A 84 8.66 -18.67 -4.44
N ARG A 85 9.51 -17.94 -3.72
CA ARG A 85 9.92 -16.58 -4.10
C ARG A 85 10.59 -16.55 -5.46
N ALA A 86 11.50 -17.47 -5.75
CA ALA A 86 12.17 -17.52 -7.05
C ALA A 86 11.17 -17.71 -8.19
N LEU A 87 10.19 -18.59 -8.01
CA LEU A 87 9.13 -18.86 -9.00
C LEU A 87 8.21 -17.64 -9.21
N LEU A 88 7.81 -16.96 -8.12
CA LEU A 88 7.01 -15.74 -8.23
C LEU A 88 7.80 -14.60 -8.89
N THR A 89 9.09 -14.44 -8.54
CA THR A 89 9.96 -13.45 -9.18
C THR A 89 10.08 -13.69 -10.68
N GLU A 90 10.32 -14.93 -11.10
CA GLU A 90 10.40 -15.29 -12.52
C GLU A 90 9.07 -15.01 -13.24
N ALA A 91 7.94 -15.39 -12.62
CA ALA A 91 6.62 -15.15 -13.19
C ALA A 91 6.36 -13.65 -13.37
N PHE A 92 6.54 -12.83 -12.35
CA PHE A 92 6.32 -11.37 -12.46
C PHE A 92 7.30 -10.68 -13.42
N ALA A 93 8.53 -11.18 -13.54
CA ALA A 93 9.51 -10.64 -14.48
C ALA A 93 9.21 -10.95 -15.96
N SER A 94 8.20 -11.78 -16.26
CA SER A 94 7.86 -12.16 -17.65
C SER A 94 7.10 -11.07 -18.43
N HIS A 95 6.49 -10.11 -17.73
CA HIS A 95 5.73 -9.01 -18.34
C HIS A 95 5.96 -7.68 -17.61
N ASP A 96 5.64 -6.59 -18.29
CA ASP A 96 5.75 -5.23 -17.74
C ASP A 96 4.71 -4.97 -16.63
N ARG A 97 4.98 -3.99 -15.76
CA ARG A 97 4.08 -3.67 -14.64
C ARG A 97 2.64 -3.39 -15.09
N ASP A 98 2.47 -2.63 -16.17
CA ASP A 98 1.14 -2.21 -16.63
C ASP A 98 0.32 -3.39 -17.20
N HIS A 99 1.00 -4.43 -17.72
CA HIS A 99 0.35 -5.69 -18.08
C HIS A 99 -0.23 -6.36 -16.83
N TRP A 100 0.57 -6.52 -15.78
CA TRP A 100 0.09 -7.11 -14.52
C TRP A 100 -1.02 -6.28 -13.88
N GLY A 101 -0.91 -4.96 -13.93
CA GLY A 101 -1.98 -4.06 -13.51
C GLY A 101 -3.31 -4.37 -14.20
N ALA A 102 -3.29 -4.62 -15.52
CA ALA A 102 -4.49 -4.99 -16.27
C ALA A 102 -4.99 -6.41 -15.94
N VAL A 103 -4.08 -7.39 -15.78
CA VAL A 103 -4.44 -8.78 -15.40
C VAL A 103 -5.18 -8.82 -14.08
N PHE A 104 -4.72 -8.04 -13.08
CA PHE A 104 -5.26 -8.09 -11.72
C PHE A 104 -6.32 -7.04 -11.40
N ALA A 105 -6.60 -6.08 -12.28
CA ALA A 105 -7.48 -4.91 -12.04
C ALA A 105 -8.87 -5.25 -11.47
N ASN A 106 -9.46 -6.38 -11.87
CA ASN A 106 -10.81 -6.79 -11.45
C ASN A 106 -10.80 -8.13 -10.70
N SER A 107 -9.69 -8.43 -10.02
CA SER A 107 -9.51 -9.66 -9.26
C SER A 107 -9.28 -9.37 -7.78
N ASP A 108 -9.63 -10.34 -6.93
CA ASP A 108 -9.27 -10.30 -5.50
C ASP A 108 -7.85 -10.83 -5.25
N ALA A 109 -6.94 -10.76 -6.23
CA ALA A 109 -5.59 -11.32 -6.10
C ALA A 109 -4.66 -10.53 -5.16
N CYS A 110 -5.08 -9.34 -4.70
CA CYS A 110 -4.27 -8.43 -3.90
C CYS A 110 -2.90 -8.12 -4.56
N VAL A 111 -2.89 -7.97 -5.88
CA VAL A 111 -1.73 -7.52 -6.67
C VAL A 111 -2.05 -6.17 -7.29
N THR A 112 -1.19 -5.17 -7.05
CA THR A 112 -1.38 -3.81 -7.56
C THR A 112 -0.08 -3.24 -8.11
N PRO A 113 -0.11 -2.38 -9.15
CA PRO A 113 1.08 -1.70 -9.62
C PRO A 113 1.65 -0.75 -8.55
N VAL A 114 2.97 -0.74 -8.36
CA VAL A 114 3.62 0.29 -7.56
C VAL A 114 3.73 1.55 -8.44
N LEU A 115 3.00 2.59 -8.04
CA LEU A 115 2.96 3.85 -8.76
C LEU A 115 4.03 4.82 -8.26
N ALA A 116 4.69 5.51 -9.19
CA ALA A 116 5.49 6.68 -8.90
C ALA A 116 4.58 7.89 -8.60
N PHE A 117 5.09 8.89 -7.89
CA PHE A 117 4.35 10.12 -7.56
C PHE A 117 3.73 10.81 -8.79
N GLY A 118 4.41 10.78 -9.93
CA GLY A 118 3.92 11.35 -11.19
C GLY A 118 2.78 10.56 -11.84
N GLU A 119 2.50 9.34 -11.38
CA GLU A 119 1.43 8.48 -11.93
C GLU A 119 0.16 8.56 -11.07
N VAL A 120 0.30 8.85 -9.78
CA VAL A 120 -0.80 8.82 -8.79
C VAL A 120 -2.01 9.65 -9.22
N HIS A 121 -1.79 10.84 -9.79
CA HIS A 121 -2.89 11.74 -10.17
C HIS A 121 -3.69 11.26 -11.41
N ASN A 122 -3.15 10.31 -12.16
CA ASN A 122 -3.82 9.70 -13.31
C ASN A 122 -4.51 8.37 -12.95
N GLU A 123 -4.37 7.90 -11.71
CA GLU A 123 -4.95 6.64 -11.27
C GLU A 123 -6.47 6.79 -11.07
N PRO A 124 -7.30 5.92 -11.68
CA PRO A 124 -8.75 6.05 -11.66
C PRO A 124 -9.38 6.15 -10.26
N HIS A 125 -8.94 5.36 -9.30
CA HIS A 125 -9.48 5.38 -7.94
C HIS A 125 -9.14 6.68 -7.19
N ILE A 126 -7.96 7.24 -7.39
CA ILE A 126 -7.52 8.53 -6.86
C ILE A 126 -8.38 9.66 -7.45
N ILE A 127 -8.64 9.63 -8.76
CA ILE A 127 -9.48 10.60 -9.46
C ILE A 127 -10.92 10.51 -8.98
N GLU A 128 -11.52 9.32 -9.02
CA GLU A 128 -12.91 9.07 -8.62
C GLU A 128 -13.15 9.58 -7.19
N ARG A 129 -12.17 9.37 -6.33
CA ARG A 129 -12.27 9.81 -4.95
C ARG A 129 -11.99 11.29 -4.79
N ASN A 130 -11.38 12.04 -5.71
CA ASN A 130 -10.87 13.39 -5.42
C ASN A 130 -9.91 13.37 -4.22
N THR A 131 -8.93 12.46 -4.23
CA THR A 131 -7.99 12.29 -3.11
C THR A 131 -6.95 13.42 -3.03
N PHE A 132 -6.62 14.05 -4.15
CA PHE A 132 -5.67 15.16 -4.22
C PHE A 132 -6.34 16.41 -4.79
N TYR A 133 -5.77 17.56 -4.46
CA TYR A 133 -6.11 18.86 -5.03
C TYR A 133 -4.84 19.60 -5.44
N GLU A 134 -4.94 20.52 -6.39
CA GLU A 134 -3.82 21.35 -6.83
C GLU A 134 -3.77 22.66 -6.03
N ALA A 135 -2.59 23.01 -5.51
CA ALA A 135 -2.33 24.28 -4.86
C ALA A 135 -0.85 24.69 -4.98
N ASN A 136 -0.60 25.97 -5.28
CA ASN A 136 0.74 26.55 -5.42
C ASN A 136 1.64 25.80 -6.44
N GLY A 137 1.06 25.31 -7.53
CA GLY A 137 1.79 24.60 -8.59
C GLY A 137 2.18 23.17 -8.23
N GLY A 138 1.56 22.56 -7.21
CA GLY A 138 1.78 21.17 -6.84
C GLY A 138 0.52 20.47 -6.33
N TRP A 139 0.52 19.14 -6.39
CA TRP A 139 -0.54 18.31 -5.86
C TRP A 139 -0.38 18.12 -4.34
N GLN A 140 -1.48 18.25 -3.62
CA GLN A 140 -1.55 18.03 -2.17
C GLN A 140 -2.72 17.09 -1.84
N PRO A 141 -2.59 16.23 -0.83
CA PRO A 141 -3.68 15.34 -0.44
C PRO A 141 -4.81 16.15 0.23
N MET A 142 -6.05 15.78 -0.06
CA MET A 142 -7.22 16.26 0.68
C MET A 142 -7.21 15.76 2.13
N PRO A 143 -7.82 16.49 3.08
CA PRO A 143 -7.95 16.02 4.46
C PRO A 143 -8.64 14.65 4.54
N ALA A 144 -8.15 13.81 5.46
CA ALA A 144 -8.67 12.47 5.71
C ALA A 144 -8.82 12.19 7.23
N PRO A 145 -9.77 11.33 7.65
CA PRO A 145 -10.79 10.67 6.84
C PRO A 145 -11.92 11.62 6.41
N ARG A 146 -12.82 11.15 5.55
CA ARG A 146 -14.01 11.92 5.13
C ARG A 146 -15.17 11.70 6.08
N PHE A 147 -15.76 12.78 6.56
CA PHE A 147 -16.91 12.75 7.45
C PHE A 147 -18.19 13.06 6.66
N SER A 148 -19.24 12.25 6.85
CA SER A 148 -20.50 12.40 6.11
C SER A 148 -21.32 13.64 6.52
N ARG A 149 -21.18 14.11 7.77
CA ARG A 149 -21.93 15.27 8.29
C ARG A 149 -21.15 16.58 8.24
N THR A 150 -19.85 16.52 8.50
CA THR A 150 -18.98 17.70 8.64
C THR A 150 -17.79 17.54 7.71
N ALA A 151 -18.04 17.68 6.42
CA ALA A 151 -17.00 17.54 5.41
C ALA A 151 -15.89 18.58 5.62
N SER A 152 -14.64 18.12 5.60
CA SER A 152 -13.48 19.00 5.64
C SER A 152 -13.42 19.82 4.35
N SER A 153 -13.17 21.12 4.47
CA SER A 153 -12.92 21.98 3.31
C SER A 153 -11.51 21.75 2.75
N GLN A 154 -11.31 22.11 1.48
CA GLN A 154 -9.97 22.15 0.90
C GLN A 154 -9.08 23.11 1.70
N PRO A 155 -7.89 22.68 2.15
CA PRO A 155 -6.97 23.56 2.85
C PRO A 155 -6.61 24.75 1.97
N ARG A 156 -6.52 25.93 2.59
CA ARG A 156 -6.07 27.15 1.92
C ARG A 156 -4.78 27.62 2.57
N PRO A 157 -3.82 28.15 1.81
CA PRO A 157 -2.67 28.80 2.40
C PRO A 157 -3.13 29.98 3.28
N PRO A 158 -2.33 30.39 4.28
CA PRO A 158 -2.63 31.56 5.10
C PRO A 158 -2.88 32.78 4.19
N ALA A 159 -4.01 33.47 4.42
CA ALA A 159 -4.34 34.69 3.71
C ALA A 159 -3.55 35.85 4.31
N ALA A 160 -2.29 36.00 3.89
CA ALA A 160 -1.36 37.04 4.34
C ALA A 160 -1.06 37.05 5.85
N THR A 161 -0.17 37.95 6.26
CA THR A 161 0.12 38.26 7.67
C THR A 161 -1.15 38.81 8.31
N ILE A 162 -1.59 38.17 9.39
CA ILE A 162 -2.77 38.58 10.14
C ILE A 162 -2.33 39.52 11.27
N ASP A 163 -3.05 40.61 11.47
CA ASP A 163 -2.83 41.52 12.59
C ASP A 163 -3.21 40.82 13.91
N ILE A 164 -2.27 40.75 14.85
CA ILE A 164 -2.46 40.10 16.15
C ILE A 164 -3.58 40.79 16.94
N GLU A 165 -3.67 42.12 16.89
CA GLU A 165 -4.70 42.87 17.62
C GLU A 165 -6.12 42.55 17.08
N ALA A 166 -6.24 42.36 15.76
CA ALA A 166 -7.49 41.94 15.14
C ALA A 166 -7.91 40.52 15.56
N VAL A 167 -6.94 39.60 15.71
CA VAL A 167 -7.20 38.23 16.20
C VAL A 167 -7.64 38.24 17.66
N LEU A 168 -6.97 39.02 18.51
CA LEU A 168 -7.32 39.13 19.92
C LEU A 168 -8.73 39.73 20.10
N THR A 169 -9.08 40.74 19.31
CA THR A 169 -10.41 41.36 19.36
C THR A 169 -11.53 40.39 18.93
N ASP A 170 -11.33 39.61 17.87
CA ASP A 170 -12.31 38.60 17.41
C ASP A 170 -12.47 37.44 18.42
N TRP A 171 -11.41 37.14 19.18
CA TRP A 171 -11.42 36.08 20.19
C TRP A 171 -12.20 36.47 21.46
N ASP A 172 -12.09 37.74 21.89
CA ASP A 172 -12.68 38.21 23.15
C ASP A 172 -14.16 38.63 23.02
N GLY A 173 -14.70 38.73 21.79
CA GLY A 173 -16.13 38.95 21.50
C GLY A 173 -16.54 40.40 21.25
#